data_AF-A0A0B8QLK5-F1
#
_entry.id   AF-A0A0B8QLK5-F1
#
_cell.length_a   1.000
_cell.length_b   1.000
_cell.length_c   1.000
_cell.angle_alpha   90.00
_cell.angle_beta   90.00
_cell.angle_gamma   90.00
#
_symmetry.space_group_name_H-M   'P 1'
#
loop_
_entity.id
_entity.type
_entity.pdbx_description
1 polymer ?
#
loop_
_entity_poly.entity_id
_entity_poly.type
_entity_poly.pdbx_seq_one_letter_code
_entity_poly.pdbx_strand_id
1 'polypeptide(L)'
;MTKFEEELSSLPVSKSTNYAEYWNKAQLLTAFKDWQPQQSLPVVPECVGSWIECVKGKNNNALALLDDDNMPDDVNEWLFFQRNDENINLILRAWLDGYTVEKPQLFYLKNKLTTSYLILDTSTGYFEHWGSTEATGRYKSSFTQQEIDSMQTGSYEQIEVAE
;
A
#
# COMPACT_ATOMS: atom_id res chain seq x y z
N MET A 1 -8.57 14.45 -24.81
CA MET A 1 -9.24 15.17 -23.73
C MET A 1 -8.90 14.42 -22.45
N THR A 2 -8.35 15.06 -21.41
CA THR A 2 -8.05 14.36 -20.15
C THR A 2 -9.37 14.00 -19.45
N LYS A 3 -9.36 12.99 -18.57
CA LYS A 3 -10.52 12.65 -17.73
C LYS A 3 -11.07 13.88 -16.99
N PHE A 4 -10.18 14.78 -16.56
CA PHE A 4 -10.53 16.05 -15.95
C PHE A 4 -11.28 16.99 -16.91
N GLU A 5 -10.85 17.14 -18.16
CA GLU A 5 -11.52 17.99 -19.15
C GLU A 5 -12.93 17.48 -19.50
N GLU A 6 -13.14 16.16 -19.51
CA GLU A 6 -14.45 15.51 -19.69
C GLU A 6 -15.37 15.73 -18.48
N GLU A 7 -14.85 15.49 -17.26
CA GLU A 7 -15.59 15.72 -16.01
C GLU A 7 -15.97 17.19 -15.84
N LEU A 8 -15.01 18.11 -15.99
CA LEU A 8 -15.24 19.55 -15.99
C LEU A 8 -16.27 19.95 -17.06
N SER A 9 -16.29 19.24 -18.19
CA SER A 9 -17.24 19.51 -19.26
C SER A 9 -18.67 19.12 -18.95
N SER A 10 -18.87 18.12 -18.10
CA SER A 10 -20.17 17.59 -17.67
C SER A 10 -20.77 18.31 -16.46
N LEU A 11 -19.97 19.12 -15.75
CA LEU A 11 -20.44 19.86 -14.58
C LEU A 11 -21.48 20.93 -14.97
N PRO A 12 -22.64 21.00 -14.28
CA PRO A 12 -23.58 22.10 -14.47
C PRO A 12 -22.94 23.37 -13.89
N VAL A 13 -22.62 24.34 -14.74
CA VAL A 13 -22.12 25.64 -14.28
C VAL A 13 -23.24 26.32 -13.50
N SER A 14 -23.07 26.50 -12.19
CA SER A 14 -24.07 27.12 -11.33
C SER A 14 -24.37 28.55 -11.79
N LYS A 15 -25.65 28.90 -11.95
CA LYS A 15 -26.08 30.30 -11.96
C LYS A 15 -26.16 30.78 -10.52
N SER A 16 -25.48 31.87 -10.15
CA SER A 16 -25.83 32.58 -8.91
C SER A 16 -25.47 34.08 -8.97
N THR A 17 -25.98 34.78 -7.96
CA THR A 17 -26.38 36.18 -7.84
C THR A 17 -25.23 37.20 -7.81
N ASN A 18 -25.61 38.48 -7.92
CA ASN A 18 -24.89 39.71 -8.33
C ASN A 18 -23.53 40.10 -7.68
N TYR A 19 -22.77 39.22 -7.02
CA TYR A 19 -21.62 39.64 -6.20
C TYR A 19 -20.31 38.83 -6.34
N ALA A 20 -20.05 38.14 -7.47
CA ALA A 20 -18.73 37.52 -7.73
C ALA A 20 -18.29 37.64 -9.20
N GLU A 21 -16.99 37.86 -9.46
CA GLU A 21 -16.40 37.68 -10.80
C GLU A 21 -16.36 36.18 -11.14
N TYR A 22 -17.04 35.79 -12.23
CA TYR A 22 -17.16 34.38 -12.63
C TYR A 22 -16.16 34.01 -13.73
N TRP A 23 -15.52 32.85 -13.56
CA TRP A 23 -14.75 32.16 -14.60
C TRP A 23 -15.71 31.27 -15.40
N ASN A 24 -15.88 31.56 -16.68
CA ASN A 24 -16.65 30.69 -17.59
C ASN A 24 -15.88 29.39 -17.89
N LYS A 25 -16.57 28.40 -18.47
CA LYS A 25 -15.99 27.08 -18.79
C LYS A 25 -14.70 27.18 -19.61
N ALA A 26 -14.61 28.11 -20.57
CA ALA A 26 -13.40 28.29 -21.37
C ALA A 26 -12.23 28.85 -20.54
N GLN A 27 -12.51 29.75 -19.59
CA GLN A 27 -11.50 30.27 -18.67
C GLN A 27 -10.99 29.19 -17.71
N LEU A 28 -11.87 28.32 -17.20
CA LEU A 28 -11.47 27.17 -16.38
C LEU A 28 -10.62 26.17 -17.16
N LEU A 29 -11.04 25.79 -18.37
CA LEU A 29 -10.24 24.92 -19.25
C LEU A 29 -8.86 25.52 -19.54
N THR A 30 -8.78 26.84 -19.73
CA THR A 30 -7.51 27.54 -19.96
C THR A 30 -6.62 27.55 -18.72
N ALA A 31 -7.19 27.80 -17.54
CA ALA A 31 -6.45 27.84 -16.28
C ALA A 31 -5.88 26.46 -15.88
N PHE A 32 -6.63 25.40 -16.18
CA PHE A 32 -6.28 24.02 -15.81
C PHE A 32 -5.78 23.18 -17.00
N LYS A 33 -5.42 23.80 -18.13
CA LYS A 33 -5.00 23.09 -19.35
C LYS A 33 -3.83 22.13 -19.13
N ASP A 34 -2.93 22.49 -18.21
CA ASP A 34 -1.73 21.71 -17.85
C ASP A 34 -1.88 21.02 -16.50
N TRP A 35 -3.07 21.09 -15.87
CA TRP A 35 -3.30 20.50 -14.56
C TRP A 35 -3.46 18.99 -14.69
N GLN A 36 -2.58 18.26 -14.01
CA GLN A 36 -2.72 16.83 -13.81
C GLN A 36 -3.05 16.60 -12.34
N PRO A 37 -4.18 15.94 -12.02
CA PRO A 37 -4.45 15.55 -10.63
C PRO A 37 -3.31 14.67 -10.14
N GLN A 38 -2.81 14.96 -8.94
CA GLN A 38 -1.82 14.11 -8.29
C GLN A 38 -2.46 12.74 -8.07
N GLN A 39 -2.00 11.74 -8.83
CA GLN A 39 -2.46 10.37 -8.63
C GLN A 39 -1.96 9.88 -7.28
N SER A 40 -2.76 9.05 -6.61
CA SER A 40 -2.28 8.34 -5.43
C SER A 40 -1.03 7.55 -5.79
N LEU A 41 -0.07 7.53 -4.86
CA LEU A 41 1.11 6.71 -5.01
C LEU A 41 0.69 5.24 -5.18
N PRO A 42 1.35 4.47 -6.05
CA PRO A 42 1.14 3.04 -6.14
C PRO A 42 1.49 2.37 -4.80
N VAL A 43 0.67 1.38 -4.44
CA VAL A 43 0.92 0.49 -3.29
C VAL A 43 1.56 -0.78 -3.82
N VAL A 44 2.77 -1.09 -3.39
CA VAL A 44 3.52 -2.29 -3.81
C VAL A 44 3.79 -3.22 -2.62
N PRO A 45 3.92 -4.53 -2.83
CA PRO A 45 4.41 -5.44 -1.80
C PRO A 45 5.81 -5.05 -1.29
N GLU A 46 6.16 -5.47 -0.07
CA GLU A 46 7.45 -5.18 0.55
C GLU A 46 8.65 -5.71 -0.25
N CYS A 47 8.53 -6.91 -0.83
CA CYS A 47 9.57 -7.49 -1.68
C CYS A 47 9.83 -6.62 -2.93
N VAL A 48 8.77 -6.11 -3.55
CA VAL A 48 8.83 -5.22 -4.71
C VAL A 48 9.43 -3.87 -4.33
N GLY A 49 9.05 -3.31 -3.18
CA GLY A 49 9.67 -2.09 -2.65
C GLY A 49 11.18 -2.27 -2.42
N SER A 50 11.59 -3.38 -1.83
CA SER A 50 13.01 -3.70 -1.62
C SER A 50 13.77 -3.85 -2.93
N TRP A 51 13.13 -4.46 -3.94
CA TRP A 51 13.70 -4.60 -5.27
C TRP A 51 13.90 -3.26 -5.99
N ILE A 52 12.91 -2.36 -5.93
CA ILE A 52 13.03 -1.01 -6.50
C ILE A 52 14.26 -0.29 -5.96
N GLU A 53 14.46 -0.31 -4.64
CA GLU A 53 15.62 0.34 -4.01
C GLU A 53 16.95 -0.35 -4.33
N CYS A 54 16.95 -1.69 -4.46
CA CYS A 54 18.11 -2.45 -4.95
C CYS A 54 18.53 -1.99 -6.35
N VAL A 55 17.58 -1.87 -7.28
CA VAL A 55 17.83 -1.43 -8.66
C VAL A 55 18.31 0.03 -8.70
N LYS A 56 17.72 0.93 -7.91
CA LYS A 56 18.19 2.32 -7.76
C LYS A 56 19.64 2.38 -7.27
N GLY A 57 19.98 1.56 -6.27
CA GLY A 57 21.33 1.49 -5.71
C GLY A 57 22.41 1.03 -6.69
N LYS A 58 22.04 0.21 -7.68
CA LYS A 58 22.95 -0.25 -8.75
C LYS A 58 23.23 0.80 -9.83
N ASN A 59 22.62 2.00 -9.76
CA ASN A 59 22.63 3.02 -10.83
C ASN A 59 22.11 2.48 -12.18
N ASN A 60 21.17 1.53 -12.11
CA ASN A 60 20.50 0.97 -13.28
C ASN A 60 19.31 1.86 -13.69
N ASN A 61 18.83 1.65 -14.92
CA ASN A 61 17.59 2.27 -15.39
C ASN A 61 16.38 1.36 -15.12
N ALA A 62 15.17 1.86 -15.39
CA ALA A 62 13.92 1.14 -15.11
C ALA A 62 13.79 -0.21 -15.84
N LEU A 63 14.55 -0.49 -16.90
CA LEU A 63 14.54 -1.79 -17.57
C LEU A 63 14.98 -2.91 -16.63
N ALA A 64 15.94 -2.62 -15.74
CA ALA A 64 16.44 -3.58 -14.76
C ALA A 64 15.38 -4.01 -13.74
N LEU A 65 14.24 -3.32 -13.63
CA LEU A 65 13.12 -3.79 -12.82
C LEU A 65 12.48 -5.07 -13.37
N LEU A 66 12.62 -5.30 -14.69
CA LEU A 66 11.91 -6.35 -15.42
C LEU A 66 12.83 -7.44 -15.98
N ASP A 67 14.15 -7.16 -16.09
CA ASP A 67 15.09 -7.96 -16.88
C ASP A 67 16.47 -8.14 -16.20
N ASP A 68 16.59 -7.85 -14.90
CA ASP A 68 17.83 -8.12 -14.16
C ASP A 68 17.83 -9.57 -13.64
N ASP A 69 18.88 -10.33 -13.96
CA ASP A 69 19.06 -11.73 -13.56
C ASP A 69 19.04 -11.95 -12.03
N ASN A 70 19.24 -10.91 -11.23
CA ASN A 70 19.20 -10.97 -9.76
C ASN A 70 17.81 -10.65 -9.19
N MET A 71 16.77 -10.61 -10.02
CA MET A 71 15.40 -10.39 -9.58
C MET A 71 14.97 -11.52 -8.61
N PRO A 72 14.47 -11.19 -7.41
CA PRO A 72 13.93 -12.18 -6.48
C PRO A 72 12.74 -12.96 -7.05
N ASP A 73 12.62 -14.24 -6.67
CA ASP A 73 11.55 -15.13 -7.15
C ASP A 73 10.13 -14.59 -6.84
N ASP A 74 9.93 -14.00 -5.66
CA ASP A 74 8.66 -13.41 -5.23
C ASP A 74 8.29 -12.16 -6.03
N VAL A 75 9.28 -11.36 -6.44
CA VAL A 75 9.10 -10.23 -7.35
C VAL A 75 8.78 -10.71 -8.77
N ASN A 76 9.49 -11.73 -9.26
CA ASN A 76 9.21 -12.34 -10.56
C ASN A 76 7.80 -12.95 -10.60
N GLU A 77 7.40 -13.66 -9.55
CA GLU A 77 6.04 -14.20 -9.40
C GLU A 77 5.02 -13.06 -9.42
N TRP A 78 5.22 -12.03 -8.60
CA TRP A 78 4.32 -10.89 -8.57
C TRP A 78 4.20 -10.20 -9.94
N LEU A 79 5.31 -9.96 -10.65
CA LEU A 79 5.30 -9.29 -11.94
C LEU A 79 4.61 -10.09 -13.05
N PHE A 80 4.86 -11.40 -13.13
CA PHE A 80 4.59 -12.18 -14.34
C PHE A 80 3.58 -13.34 -14.17
N PHE A 81 3.17 -13.69 -12.96
CA PHE A 81 2.19 -14.78 -12.77
C PHE A 81 0.74 -14.31 -12.96
N GLN A 82 0.49 -12.99 -13.01
CA GLN A 82 -0.82 -12.46 -13.34
C GLN A 82 -1.08 -12.52 -14.85
N ARG A 83 -2.36 -12.63 -15.25
CA ARG A 83 -2.74 -12.74 -16.68
C ARG A 83 -2.72 -11.39 -17.44
N ASN A 84 -2.21 -10.33 -16.83
CA ASN A 84 -2.21 -8.98 -17.37
C ASN A 84 -0.93 -8.22 -16.97
N ASP A 85 -0.75 -7.02 -17.56
CA ASP A 85 0.42 -6.17 -17.33
C ASP A 85 0.22 -5.17 -16.17
N GLU A 86 -0.76 -5.39 -15.27
CA GLU A 86 -1.10 -4.42 -14.23
C GLU A 86 0.08 -4.16 -13.28
N ASN A 87 0.75 -5.24 -12.84
CA ASN A 87 1.89 -5.14 -11.92
C ASN A 87 3.12 -4.53 -12.58
N ILE A 88 3.32 -4.77 -13.89
CA ILE A 88 4.36 -4.12 -14.69
C ILE A 88 4.11 -2.60 -14.76
N ASN A 89 2.87 -2.19 -15.02
CA ASN A 89 2.52 -0.77 -14.99
C ASN A 89 2.70 -0.16 -13.59
N LEU A 90 2.36 -0.93 -12.56
CA LEU A 90 2.41 -0.47 -11.16
C LEU A 90 3.85 -0.30 -10.67
N ILE A 91 4.78 -1.22 -10.99
CA ILE A 91 6.20 -1.09 -10.62
C ILE A 91 6.88 0.05 -11.37
N LEU A 92 6.53 0.27 -12.64
CA LEU A 92 7.07 1.39 -13.44
C LEU A 92 6.58 2.74 -12.88
N ARG A 93 5.31 2.82 -12.47
CA ARG A 93 4.81 3.98 -11.74
C ARG A 93 5.50 4.15 -10.39
N ALA A 94 5.72 3.08 -9.64
CA ALA A 94 6.42 3.12 -8.36
C ALA A 94 7.84 3.68 -8.50
N TRP A 95 8.52 3.33 -9.59
CA TRP A 95 9.83 3.85 -9.93
C TRP A 95 9.82 5.36 -10.23
N LEU A 96 8.84 5.84 -11.01
CA LEU A 96 8.78 7.23 -11.49
C LEU A 96 8.17 8.19 -10.46
N ASP A 97 7.03 7.80 -9.88
CA ASP A 97 6.19 8.64 -9.03
C ASP A 97 6.54 8.48 -7.53
N GLY A 98 7.32 7.45 -7.18
CA GLY A 98 7.45 6.95 -5.80
C GLY A 98 6.33 5.96 -5.45
N TYR A 99 6.37 5.37 -4.26
CA TYR A 99 5.42 4.36 -3.84
C TYR A 99 5.24 4.30 -2.33
N THR A 100 4.18 3.62 -1.89
CA THR A 100 4.00 3.15 -0.52
C THR A 100 4.07 1.62 -0.50
N VAL A 101 4.60 1.05 0.57
CA VAL A 101 4.59 -0.41 0.76
C VAL A 101 3.25 -0.84 1.34
N GLU A 102 2.68 -1.93 0.83
CA GLU A 102 1.51 -2.58 1.38
C GLU A 102 1.81 -2.99 2.82
N LYS A 103 1.04 -2.44 3.76
CA LYS A 103 1.09 -2.89 5.15
C LYS A 103 0.19 -4.12 5.27
N PRO A 104 0.71 -5.29 5.68
CA PRO A 104 -0.12 -6.46 5.87
C PRO A 104 -1.15 -6.20 6.99
N GLN A 105 -2.37 -6.72 6.82
CA GLN A 105 -3.34 -6.73 7.90
C GLN A 105 -2.76 -7.49 9.10
N LEU A 106 -2.77 -6.84 10.26
CA LEU A 106 -2.32 -7.41 11.52
C LEU A 106 -3.51 -7.91 12.33
N PHE A 107 -3.29 -8.96 13.12
CA PHE A 107 -4.28 -9.54 14.02
C PHE A 107 -3.73 -9.68 15.44
N TYR A 108 -4.58 -9.38 16.42
CA TYR A 108 -4.39 -9.85 17.78
C TYR A 108 -4.88 -11.29 17.91
N LEU A 109 -4.12 -12.13 18.61
CA LEU A 109 -4.49 -13.50 18.89
C LEU A 109 -5.04 -13.62 20.31
N LYS A 110 -6.35 -13.85 20.44
CA LYS A 110 -7.02 -14.01 21.73
C LYS A 110 -7.29 -15.47 22.04
N ASN A 111 -6.79 -15.95 23.17
CA ASN A 111 -7.03 -17.31 23.63
C ASN A 111 -8.51 -17.47 24.04
N LYS A 112 -9.22 -18.42 23.44
CA LYS A 112 -10.66 -18.63 23.67
C LYS A 112 -11.02 -19.07 25.08
N LEU A 113 -10.09 -19.71 25.80
CA LEU A 113 -10.33 -20.25 27.15
C LEU A 113 -9.99 -19.23 28.24
N THR A 114 -8.83 -18.59 28.13
CA THR A 114 -8.32 -17.69 29.17
C THR A 114 -8.65 -16.23 28.89
N THR A 115 -9.14 -15.90 27.70
CA THR A 115 -9.40 -14.55 27.20
C THR A 115 -8.16 -13.64 27.10
N SER A 116 -6.97 -14.20 27.34
CA SER A 116 -5.68 -13.50 27.24
C SER A 116 -5.21 -13.38 25.78
N TYR A 117 -4.35 -12.40 25.53
CA TYR A 117 -3.72 -12.14 24.25
C TYR A 117 -2.34 -12.78 24.19
N LEU A 118 -2.00 -13.36 23.03
CA LEU A 118 -0.66 -13.85 22.75
C LEU A 118 0.28 -12.67 22.47
N ILE A 119 1.39 -12.61 23.20
CA ILE A 119 2.43 -11.59 23.04
C ILE A 119 3.75 -12.29 22.77
N LEU A 120 4.53 -11.82 21.80
CA LEU A 120 5.88 -12.31 21.54
C LEU A 120 6.91 -11.39 22.19
N ASP A 121 7.76 -11.93 23.05
CA ASP A 121 9.00 -11.25 23.45
C ASP A 121 10.04 -11.43 22.35
N THR A 122 10.26 -10.40 21.55
CA THR A 122 11.22 -10.43 20.44
C THR A 122 12.67 -10.58 20.88
N SER A 123 12.99 -10.35 22.16
CA SER A 123 14.35 -10.53 22.70
C SER A 123 14.67 -11.99 23.03
N THR A 124 13.67 -12.77 23.41
CA THR A 124 13.84 -14.17 23.84
C THR A 124 13.21 -15.18 22.88
N GLY A 125 12.30 -14.74 22.02
CA GLY A 125 11.50 -15.58 21.14
C GLY A 125 10.36 -16.33 21.85
N TYR A 126 10.15 -16.10 23.14
CA TYR A 126 9.07 -16.75 23.90
C TYR A 126 7.75 -16.02 23.75
N PHE A 127 6.67 -16.80 23.76
CA PHE A 127 5.31 -16.30 23.80
C PHE A 127 4.80 -16.19 25.24
N GLU A 128 4.13 -15.08 25.52
CA GLU A 128 3.49 -14.77 26.80
C GLU A 128 1.98 -14.53 26.61
N HIS A 129 1.23 -14.62 27.71
CA HIS A 129 -0.21 -14.41 27.74
C HIS A 129 -0.56 -13.21 28.61
N TRP A 130 -1.06 -12.14 27.99
CA TRP A 130 -1.35 -10.89 28.69
C TRP A 130 -2.85 -10.58 28.68
N GLY A 131 -3.32 -9.80 29.65
CA GLY A 131 -4.72 -9.33 29.71
C GLY A 131 -5.04 -8.19 28.73
N SER A 132 -4.03 -7.62 28.06
CA SER A 132 -4.15 -6.50 27.14
C SER A 132 -3.24 -6.68 25.93
N THR A 133 -3.48 -5.90 24.88
CA THR A 133 -2.67 -5.86 23.65
C THR A 133 -1.62 -4.75 23.65
N GLU A 134 -1.52 -3.98 24.75
CA GLU A 134 -0.59 -2.86 24.93
C GLU A 134 0.84 -3.36 25.13
N ALA A 135 1.46 -3.79 24.03
CA ALA A 135 2.86 -4.16 23.98
C ALA A 135 3.71 -2.96 23.57
N THR A 136 4.85 -2.77 24.24
CA THR A 136 5.82 -1.71 23.90
C THR A 136 7.24 -2.27 23.93
N GLY A 137 8.14 -1.58 23.22
CA GLY A 137 9.56 -1.95 23.17
C GLY A 137 9.76 -3.32 22.51
N ARG A 138 10.29 -4.28 23.27
CA ARG A 138 10.61 -5.63 22.78
C ARG A 138 9.40 -6.55 22.59
N TYR A 139 8.22 -6.13 23.01
CA TYR A 139 7.03 -6.98 22.95
C TYR A 139 6.23 -6.68 21.69
N LYS A 140 5.80 -7.73 21.00
CA LYS A 140 4.94 -7.68 19.80
C LYS A 140 3.60 -8.34 20.13
N SER A 141 2.50 -7.60 20.01
CA SER A 141 1.14 -8.09 20.33
C SER A 141 0.31 -8.49 19.11
N SER A 142 0.73 -8.11 17.91
CA SER A 142 -0.02 -8.30 16.67
C SER A 142 0.81 -9.00 15.61
N PHE A 143 0.20 -9.86 14.80
CA PHE A 143 0.88 -10.75 13.87
C PHE A 143 0.24 -10.70 12.48
N THR A 144 1.03 -10.94 11.43
CA THR A 144 0.51 -11.12 10.06
C THR A 144 -0.16 -12.49 9.91
N GLN A 145 -1.00 -12.69 8.89
CA GLN A 145 -1.60 -14.01 8.63
C GLN A 145 -0.53 -15.09 8.39
N GLN A 146 0.54 -14.76 7.68
CA GLN A 146 1.65 -15.69 7.41
C GLN A 146 2.36 -16.12 8.70
N GLU A 147 2.57 -15.19 9.64
CA GLU A 147 3.13 -15.50 10.95
C GLU A 147 2.20 -16.46 11.71
N ILE A 148 0.90 -16.19 11.72
CA ILE A 148 -0.12 -17.01 12.40
C ILE A 148 -0.16 -18.44 11.82
N ASP A 149 -0.13 -18.55 10.48
CA ASP A 149 -0.14 -19.84 9.78
C ASP A 149 1.09 -20.67 10.13
N SER A 150 2.25 -20.02 10.31
CA SER A 150 3.49 -20.68 10.74
C SER A 150 3.46 -21.15 12.21
N MET A 151 2.67 -20.51 13.07
CA MET A 151 2.63 -20.79 14.51
C MET A 151 1.67 -21.92 14.90
N GLN A 152 0.84 -22.43 13.98
CA GLN A 152 -0.16 -23.47 14.26
C GLN A 152 -1.10 -23.13 15.44
N THR A 153 -1.51 -21.86 15.57
CA THR A 153 -2.27 -21.33 16.72
C THR A 153 -3.77 -21.64 16.66
N GLY A 154 -4.15 -22.90 16.37
CA GLY A 154 -5.56 -23.30 16.13
C GLY A 154 -6.55 -23.02 17.28
N SER A 155 -6.06 -22.69 18.48
CA SER A 155 -6.88 -22.37 19.66
C SER A 155 -7.17 -20.87 19.86
N TYR A 156 -6.66 -19.99 18.99
CA TYR A 156 -6.82 -18.54 19.13
C TYR A 156 -7.91 -18.00 18.20
N GLU A 157 -8.63 -17.01 18.69
CA GLU A 157 -9.48 -16.13 17.89
C GLU A 157 -8.60 -15.00 17.33
N GLN A 158 -8.75 -14.71 16.04
CA GLN A 158 -8.07 -13.59 15.39
C GLN A 158 -8.96 -12.35 15.48
N ILE A 159 -8.40 -11.24 15.94
CA ILE A 159 -9.08 -9.94 16.03
C ILE A 159 -8.29 -8.96 15.19
N GLU A 160 -8.91 -8.38 14.15
CA GLU A 160 -8.27 -7.40 13.27
C GLU A 160 -7.80 -6.18 14.07
N VAL A 161 -6.57 -5.74 13.81
CA VAL A 161 -6.06 -4.46 14.30
C VAL A 161 -6.61 -3.36 13.39
N ALA A 162 -7.43 -2.47 13.95
CA ALA A 162 -7.82 -1.23 13.26
C ALA A 162 -6.68 -0.20 13.42
N GLU A 163 -6.22 0.37 12.30
CA GLU A 163 -5.31 1.53 12.28
C GLU A 163 -5.97 2.80 12.82
#